data_AF-A0A8W8K0B5-F1
#
_entry.id   AF-A0A8W8K0B5-F1
#
_cell.length_a   1.000
_cell.length_b   1.000
_cell.length_c   1.000
_cell.angle_alpha   90.00
_cell.angle_beta   90.00
_cell.angle_gamma   90.00
#
_symmetry.space_group_name_H-M   'P 1'
#
loop_
_entity.id
_entity.type
_entity.pdbx_description
1 polymer ?
#
loop_
_entity_poly.entity_id
_entity_poly.type
_entity_poly.pdbx_seq_one_letter_code
_entity_poly.pdbx_strand_id
1 'polypeptide(L)'
;MLEQSSQDDMMIKWQSKNLSNFDNLLYLNSQADRSFCDLTQYPVKPWIVTDFTSSTLDLADEKIYRDLSKPIGALNEERIQKMRERYQEMPDHKFLYGSHYSTPGYVLFYLARIAPEYVLCLQNGKFDKPDRIFNSLDDTWANCLEGAADFKELIPEFFQGKGEFLLNKRVSNFGIRQDGQPIGDVKLP
;
A
#
# COMPACT_ATOMS: atom_id res chain seq x y z
N MET A 1 3.72 21.14 15.65
CA MET A 1 4.70 22.14 15.17
C MET A 1 4.77 22.25 13.63
N LEU A 2 3.93 21.54 12.87
CA LEU A 2 3.91 21.60 11.39
C LEU A 2 2.69 22.34 10.80
N GLU A 3 1.72 22.75 11.63
CA GLU A 3 0.42 23.26 11.18
C GLU A 3 0.40 24.75 10.75
N GLN A 4 1.51 25.48 10.88
CA GLN A 4 1.55 26.94 10.63
C GLN A 4 2.61 27.41 9.61
N SER A 5 3.32 26.50 8.93
CA SER A 5 4.25 26.90 7.85
C SER A 5 3.47 27.10 6.54
N SER A 6 3.79 28.14 5.77
CA SER A 6 3.21 28.30 4.43
C SER A 6 3.63 27.11 3.53
N GLN A 7 2.81 26.75 2.54
CA GLN A 7 3.11 25.63 1.63
C GLN A 7 4.47 25.81 0.95
N ASP A 8 4.80 27.05 0.59
CA ASP A 8 6.08 27.42 -0.02
C ASP A 8 7.26 27.18 0.94
N ASP A 9 7.11 27.47 2.23
CA ASP A 9 8.16 27.23 3.23
C ASP A 9 8.46 25.73 3.39
N MET A 10 7.44 24.88 3.32
CA MET A 10 7.60 23.42 3.46
C MET A 10 8.30 22.82 2.25
N MET A 11 7.97 23.29 1.04
CA MET A 11 8.64 22.87 -0.19
C MET A 11 10.13 23.28 -0.18
N ILE A 12 10.45 24.50 0.25
CA ILE A 12 11.83 24.97 0.37
C ILE A 12 12.60 24.14 1.40
N LYS A 13 12.01 23.83 2.55
CA LYS A 13 12.64 22.98 3.58
C LYS A 13 12.95 21.58 3.04
N TRP A 14 12.04 21.00 2.26
CA TRP A 14 12.26 19.69 1.63
C TRP A 14 13.38 19.74 0.57
N GLN A 15 13.33 20.71 -0.34
CA GLN A 15 14.37 20.88 -1.38
C GLN A 15 15.76 21.16 -0.79
N SER A 16 15.82 21.89 0.33
CA SER A 16 17.06 22.16 1.08
C SER A 16 17.51 21.01 1.99
N LYS A 17 16.84 19.84 1.95
CA LYS A 17 17.12 18.65 2.76
C LYS A 17 16.96 18.84 4.27
N ASN A 18 16.26 19.91 4.68
CA ASN A 18 15.88 20.15 6.07
C ASN A 18 14.61 19.38 6.50
N LEU A 19 13.90 18.79 5.53
CA LEU A 19 12.73 17.94 5.74
C LEU A 19 12.94 16.62 4.99
N SER A 20 12.70 15.50 5.65
CA SER A 20 12.83 14.18 5.01
C SER A 20 11.73 13.95 3.97
N ASN A 21 11.96 13.02 3.03
CA ASN A 21 10.90 12.59 2.10
C ASN A 21 9.69 12.03 2.84
N PHE A 22 9.91 11.33 3.95
CA PHE A 22 8.83 10.78 4.78
C PHE A 22 7.95 11.90 5.34
N ASP A 23 8.56 12.90 5.97
CA ASP A 23 7.84 14.00 6.62
C ASP A 23 7.16 14.89 5.59
N ASN A 24 7.83 15.17 4.46
CA ASN A 24 7.24 15.93 3.37
C ASN A 24 6.00 15.24 2.81
N LEU A 25 6.07 13.93 2.53
CA LEU A 25 4.91 13.17 2.07
C LEU A 25 3.79 13.13 3.12
N LEU A 26 4.12 13.07 4.41
CA LEU A 26 3.10 13.09 5.47
C LEU A 26 2.42 14.46 5.56
N TYR A 27 3.19 15.54 5.42
CA TYR A 27 2.67 16.90 5.30
C TYR A 27 1.72 17.03 4.10
N LEU A 28 2.12 16.55 2.91
CA LEU A 28 1.26 16.56 1.72
C LEU A 28 -0.03 15.76 1.92
N ASN A 29 0.03 14.61 2.59
CA ASN A 29 -1.17 13.86 2.95
C ASN A 29 -2.09 14.69 3.86
N SER A 30 -1.56 15.33 4.89
CA SER A 30 -2.34 16.18 5.80
C SER A 30 -2.95 17.39 5.10
N GLN A 31 -2.24 18.02 4.16
CA GLN A 31 -2.78 19.13 3.35
C GLN A 31 -3.86 18.66 2.36
N ALA A 32 -3.88 17.38 2.02
CA ALA A 32 -4.92 16.75 1.22
C ALA A 32 -6.05 16.13 2.08
N ASP A 33 -6.23 16.64 3.30
CA ASP A 33 -7.25 16.22 4.28
C ASP A 33 -7.19 14.74 4.69
N ARG A 34 -6.03 14.07 4.50
CA ARG A 34 -5.83 12.70 4.94
C ARG A 34 -5.40 12.63 6.40
N SER A 35 -5.94 11.66 7.14
CA SER A 35 -5.61 11.48 8.56
C SER A 35 -5.63 10.01 8.97
N PHE A 36 -4.89 9.69 10.03
CA PHE A 36 -4.89 8.36 10.65
C PHE A 36 -6.22 8.00 11.33
N CYS A 37 -7.10 8.99 11.55
CA CYS A 37 -8.38 8.80 12.24
C CYS A 37 -9.50 8.36 11.29
N ASP A 38 -9.31 8.47 9.97
CA ASP A 38 -10.31 8.11 8.95
C ASP A 38 -9.72 7.13 7.94
N LEU A 39 -10.18 5.87 7.99
CA LEU A 39 -9.73 4.81 7.09
C LEU A 39 -10.08 5.07 5.61
N THR A 40 -11.10 5.88 5.34
CA THR A 40 -11.49 6.25 3.97
C THR A 40 -10.52 7.27 3.36
N GLN A 41 -9.83 8.03 4.21
CA GLN A 41 -8.87 9.08 3.86
C GLN A 41 -7.53 8.86 4.56
N TYR A 42 -7.10 7.60 4.66
CA TYR A 42 -5.85 7.27 5.32
C TYR A 42 -4.65 7.83 4.54
N PRO A 43 -3.53 8.20 5.20
CA PRO A 43 -2.36 8.66 4.49
C PRO A 43 -1.78 7.57 3.57
N VAL A 44 -1.28 7.97 2.41
CA VAL A 44 -0.76 7.08 1.37
C VAL A 44 0.74 7.30 1.19
N LYS A 45 1.47 6.20 1.00
CA LYS A 45 2.88 6.17 0.61
C LYS A 45 3.06 5.36 -0.65
N PRO A 46 3.96 5.73 -1.56
CA PRO A 46 4.22 4.94 -2.75
C PRO A 46 5.00 3.67 -2.41
N TRP A 47 4.82 2.61 -3.19
CA TRP A 47 5.83 1.57 -3.29
C TRP A 47 7.14 2.15 -3.82
N ILE A 48 8.26 1.81 -3.18
CA ILE A 48 9.59 2.34 -3.55
C ILE A 48 10.45 1.26 -4.19
N VAL A 49 10.57 0.10 -3.54
CA VAL A 49 11.37 -1.03 -4.01
C VAL A 49 10.50 -2.00 -4.80
N THR A 50 11.07 -2.67 -5.79
CA THR A 50 10.39 -3.62 -6.70
C THR A 50 10.88 -5.06 -6.54
N ASP A 51 11.99 -5.28 -5.85
CA ASP A 51 12.55 -6.61 -5.60
C ASP A 51 12.27 -7.07 -4.16
N PHE A 52 11.45 -8.12 -4.06
CA PHE A 52 11.06 -8.79 -2.80
C PHE A 52 11.44 -10.28 -2.82
N THR A 53 12.27 -10.69 -3.79
CA THR A 53 12.62 -12.09 -4.04
C THR A 53 14.10 -12.38 -3.79
N SER A 54 14.97 -11.40 -3.99
CA SER A 54 16.40 -11.54 -3.75
C SER A 54 16.72 -11.60 -2.26
N SER A 55 17.68 -12.45 -1.90
CA SER A 55 18.16 -12.59 -0.51
C SER A 55 18.93 -11.37 0.00
N THR A 56 19.42 -10.53 -0.91
CA THR A 56 20.14 -9.30 -0.61
C THR A 56 19.68 -8.20 -1.54
N LEU A 57 19.46 -7.00 -1.00
CA LEU A 57 19.03 -5.83 -1.74
C LEU A 57 20.18 -4.84 -1.89
N ASP A 58 20.64 -4.61 -3.12
CA ASP A 58 21.63 -3.59 -3.42
C ASP A 58 20.95 -2.24 -3.68
N LEU A 59 21.08 -1.31 -2.74
CA LEU A 59 20.50 0.03 -2.83
C LEU A 59 21.22 0.93 -3.85
N ALA A 60 22.35 0.50 -4.41
CA ALA A 60 23.00 1.21 -5.51
C ALA A 60 22.42 0.83 -6.88
N ASP A 61 21.66 -0.27 -6.98
CA ASP A 61 21.05 -0.67 -8.25
C ASP A 61 19.79 0.17 -8.52
N GLU A 62 19.80 0.96 -9.60
CA GLU A 62 18.64 1.76 -9.98
C GLU A 62 17.42 0.89 -10.37
N LYS A 63 17.63 -0.37 -10.76
CA LYS A 63 16.56 -1.27 -11.23
C LYS A 63 15.63 -1.76 -10.12
N ILE A 64 16.10 -1.76 -8.87
CA ILE A 64 15.29 -2.17 -7.73
C ILE A 64 14.28 -1.09 -7.31
N TYR A 65 14.35 0.10 -7.91
CA TYR A 65 13.46 1.20 -7.60
C TYR A 65 12.31 1.27 -8.61
N ARG A 66 11.11 1.50 -8.09
CA ARG A 66 9.93 1.72 -8.89
C ARG A 66 10.05 3.04 -9.65
N ASP A 67 9.61 3.04 -10.90
CA ASP A 67 9.33 4.28 -11.62
C ASP A 67 8.17 5.04 -10.95
N LEU A 68 8.52 6.07 -10.18
CA LEU A 68 7.57 6.93 -9.45
C LEU A 68 6.80 7.88 -10.37
N SER A 69 7.15 7.98 -11.66
CA SER A 69 6.36 8.74 -12.64
C SER A 69 5.10 8.00 -13.09
N LYS A 70 5.02 6.69 -12.82
CA LYS A 70 3.92 5.80 -13.21
C LYS A 70 3.08 5.34 -12.01
N PRO A 71 1.74 5.30 -12.12
CA PRO A 71 0.89 4.63 -11.12
C PRO A 71 1.07 3.10 -11.17
N ILE A 72 0.66 2.37 -10.11
CA ILE A 72 0.82 0.90 -10.00
C ILE A 72 0.36 0.19 -11.26
N GLY A 73 -0.85 0.49 -11.73
CA GLY A 73 -1.43 -0.19 -12.88
C GLY A 73 -0.79 0.14 -14.23
N ALA A 74 0.20 1.03 -14.27
CA ALA A 74 0.99 1.35 -15.45
C ALA A 74 2.42 0.78 -15.40
N LEU A 75 2.81 0.09 -14.32
CA LEU A 75 4.13 -0.53 -14.21
C LEU A 75 4.27 -1.78 -15.09
N ASN A 76 3.18 -2.54 -15.22
CA ASN A 76 3.11 -3.69 -16.13
C ASN A 76 2.53 -3.24 -17.47
N GLU A 77 3.38 -3.24 -18.52
CA GLU A 77 3.03 -2.76 -19.86
C GLU A 77 1.92 -3.59 -20.53
N GLU A 78 1.89 -4.92 -20.32
CA GLU A 78 0.82 -5.76 -20.86
C GLU A 78 -0.53 -5.42 -20.21
N ARG A 79 -0.51 -5.21 -18.89
CA ARG A 79 -1.73 -4.88 -18.14
C ARG A 79 -2.29 -3.52 -18.54
N ILE A 80 -1.46 -2.48 -18.61
CA ILE A 80 -1.94 -1.14 -19.00
C ILE A 80 -2.47 -1.13 -20.43
N GLN A 81 -1.90 -1.94 -21.32
CA GLN A 81 -2.39 -2.08 -22.69
C GLN A 81 -3.82 -2.66 -22.71
N LYS A 82 -4.06 -3.76 -21.99
CA LYS A 82 -5.41 -4.33 -21.84
C LYS A 82 -6.40 -3.34 -21.22
N MET A 83 -5.94 -2.54 -20.24
CA MET A 83 -6.78 -1.52 -19.61
C MET A 83 -7.13 -0.38 -20.57
N ARG A 84 -6.21 0.02 -21.44
CA ARG A 84 -6.45 1.03 -22.49
C ARG A 84 -7.42 0.52 -23.55
N GLU A 85 -7.31 -0.74 -23.96
CA GLU A 85 -8.26 -1.37 -24.89
C GLU A 85 -9.67 -1.37 -24.30
N ARG A 86 -9.82 -1.85 -23.06
CA ARG A 86 -11.11 -1.80 -22.34
C ARG A 86 -11.65 -0.38 -22.22
N TYR A 87 -10.78 0.61 -21.96
CA TYR A 87 -11.17 2.02 -21.89
C TYR A 87 -11.72 2.54 -23.21
N GLN A 88 -11.14 2.12 -24.35
CA GLN A 88 -11.61 2.51 -25.67
C GLN A 88 -13.00 1.94 -25.98
N GLU A 89 -13.26 0.69 -25.58
CA GLU A 89 -14.55 0.00 -25.76
C GLU A 89 -15.64 0.45 -24.78
N MET A 90 -15.26 1.06 -23.65
CA MET A 90 -16.20 1.47 -22.61
C MET A 90 -17.12 2.61 -23.08
N PRO A 91 -18.42 2.60 -22.72
CA PRO A 91 -19.33 3.73 -22.94
C PRO A 91 -18.89 4.98 -22.14
N ASP A 92 -19.62 6.09 -22.29
CA ASP A 92 -19.35 7.35 -21.57
C ASP A 92 -19.24 7.12 -20.04
N HIS A 93 -18.47 7.99 -19.39
CA HIS A 93 -17.91 7.78 -18.03
C HIS A 93 -16.80 6.73 -17.96
N LYS A 94 -15.90 6.79 -18.96
CA LYS A 94 -14.73 5.90 -19.07
C LYS A 94 -13.77 6.06 -17.90
N PHE A 95 -13.21 4.94 -17.44
CA PHE A 95 -12.18 4.92 -16.41
C PHE A 95 -11.14 3.85 -16.71
N LEU A 96 -9.89 4.09 -16.31
CA LEU A 96 -8.84 3.08 -16.36
C LEU A 96 -8.96 2.12 -15.17
N TYR A 97 -9.03 2.68 -13.96
CA TYR A 97 -8.99 1.93 -12.70
C TYR A 97 -10.40 1.80 -12.10
N GLY A 98 -10.90 0.58 -11.96
CA GLY A 98 -12.17 0.31 -11.27
C GLY A 98 -12.02 0.19 -9.74
N SER A 99 -10.80 0.29 -9.24
CA SER A 99 -10.47 0.21 -7.83
C SER A 99 -9.45 1.29 -7.49
N HIS A 100 -9.55 1.84 -6.29
CA HIS A 100 -8.73 2.95 -5.84
C HIS A 100 -7.47 2.45 -5.14
N TYR A 101 -6.35 3.15 -5.25
CA TYR A 101 -5.06 2.77 -4.63
C TYR A 101 -5.06 2.82 -3.09
N SER A 102 -6.07 3.47 -2.50
CA SER A 102 -6.25 3.62 -1.06
C SER A 102 -7.72 3.41 -0.71
N THR A 103 -8.03 2.37 0.05
CA THR A 103 -9.38 2.09 0.53
C THR A 103 -9.31 1.63 1.98
N PRO A 104 -10.40 1.74 2.77
CA PRO A 104 -10.46 1.16 4.11
C PRO A 104 -10.07 -0.32 4.11
N GLY A 105 -10.48 -1.06 3.08
CA GLY A 105 -10.13 -2.47 2.89
C GLY A 105 -8.63 -2.69 2.74
N TYR A 106 -7.91 -1.84 2.00
CA TYR A 106 -6.46 -1.94 1.85
C TYR A 106 -5.69 -1.53 3.11
N VAL A 107 -6.15 -0.50 3.81
CA VAL A 107 -5.55 -0.09 5.09
C VAL A 107 -5.69 -1.24 6.09
N LEU A 108 -6.90 -1.80 6.23
CA LEU A 108 -7.17 -2.90 7.14
C LEU A 108 -6.55 -4.23 6.69
N PHE A 109 -6.34 -4.43 5.39
CA PHE A 109 -5.54 -5.54 4.87
C PHE A 109 -4.14 -5.52 5.46
N TYR A 110 -3.45 -4.37 5.48
CA TYR A 110 -2.14 -4.25 6.11
C TYR A 110 -2.21 -4.32 7.64
N LEU A 111 -3.19 -3.66 8.25
CA LEU A 111 -3.27 -3.49 9.71
C LEU A 111 -3.99 -4.63 10.45
N ALA A 112 -4.35 -5.72 9.77
CA ALA A 112 -5.16 -6.80 10.36
C ALA A 112 -4.61 -7.40 11.67
N ARG A 113 -3.28 -7.38 11.85
CA ARG A 113 -2.60 -7.91 13.04
C ARG A 113 -2.61 -6.96 14.24
N ILE A 114 -2.71 -5.65 14.01
CA ILE A 114 -2.72 -4.64 15.08
C ILE A 114 -4.11 -4.09 15.37
N ALA A 115 -5.01 -4.10 14.38
CA ALA A 115 -6.36 -3.56 14.45
C ALA A 115 -7.43 -4.61 14.04
N PRO A 116 -7.39 -5.84 14.59
CA PRO A 116 -8.30 -6.92 14.17
C PRO A 116 -9.79 -6.59 14.36
N GLU A 117 -10.13 -5.81 15.38
CA GLU A 117 -11.49 -5.36 15.65
C GLU A 117 -12.10 -4.55 14.49
N TYR A 118 -11.29 -3.73 13.82
CA TYR A 118 -11.75 -2.95 12.66
C TYR A 118 -11.96 -3.83 11.43
N VAL A 119 -11.10 -4.84 11.23
CA VAL A 119 -11.28 -5.84 10.16
C VAL A 119 -12.58 -6.60 10.36
N LEU A 120 -12.83 -7.08 11.59
CA LEU A 120 -14.04 -7.81 11.92
C LEU A 120 -15.29 -6.94 11.75
N CYS A 121 -15.23 -5.66 12.10
CA CYS A 121 -16.33 -4.72 11.87
C CYS A 121 -16.64 -4.58 10.37
N LEU A 122 -15.60 -4.41 9.53
CA LEU A 122 -15.75 -4.27 8.08
C LEU A 122 -16.26 -5.56 7.41
N GLN A 123 -15.94 -6.73 7.97
CA GLN A 123 -16.21 -8.03 7.37
C GLN A 123 -17.30 -8.85 8.12
N ASN A 124 -18.27 -8.16 8.74
CA ASN A 124 -19.44 -8.79 9.37
C ASN A 124 -19.08 -9.84 10.43
N GLY A 125 -18.08 -9.54 11.26
CA GLY A 125 -17.64 -10.32 12.41
C GLY A 125 -16.75 -11.52 12.07
N LYS A 126 -16.25 -11.64 10.84
CA LYS A 126 -15.34 -12.72 10.42
C LYS A 126 -14.17 -12.15 9.65
N PHE A 127 -13.00 -12.79 9.76
CA PHE A 127 -11.91 -12.51 8.85
C PHE A 127 -12.20 -13.05 7.45
N ASP A 128 -11.47 -12.51 6.47
CA ASP A 128 -11.54 -12.92 5.09
C ASP A 128 -11.06 -14.38 4.92
N LYS A 129 -11.23 -14.93 3.73
CA LYS A 129 -10.56 -16.15 3.31
C LYS A 129 -9.06 -16.01 3.57
N PRO A 130 -8.40 -17.01 4.16
CA PRO A 130 -6.98 -16.97 4.49
C PRO A 130 -6.11 -16.48 3.32
N ASP A 131 -6.33 -16.98 2.09
CA ASP A 131 -5.55 -16.57 0.91
C ASP A 131 -5.64 -15.08 0.55
N ARG A 132 -6.64 -14.35 1.08
CA ARG A 132 -6.84 -12.91 0.86
C ARG A 132 -6.34 -12.04 2.02
N ILE A 133 -5.87 -12.66 3.11
CA ILE A 133 -5.28 -11.94 4.23
C ILE A 133 -3.81 -11.65 3.91
N PHE A 134 -3.36 -10.44 4.24
CA PHE A 134 -1.99 -10.03 4.05
C PHE A 134 -1.02 -10.99 4.76
N ASN A 135 -0.17 -11.67 4.00
CA ASN A 135 0.70 -12.72 4.55
C ASN A 135 2.12 -12.71 3.98
N SER A 136 2.38 -12.06 2.84
CA SER A 136 3.68 -12.05 2.18
C SER A 136 3.85 -10.73 1.45
N LEU A 137 4.98 -10.04 1.65
CA LEU A 137 5.27 -8.81 0.91
C LEU A 137 5.47 -9.05 -0.59
N ASP A 138 6.14 -10.16 -0.93
CA ASP A 138 6.38 -10.58 -2.30
C ASP A 138 5.06 -10.85 -3.04
N ASP A 139 4.22 -11.76 -2.51
CA ASP A 139 2.89 -12.05 -3.08
C ASP A 139 2.05 -10.76 -3.19
N THR A 140 2.18 -9.86 -2.22
CA THR A 140 1.43 -8.59 -2.16
C THR A 140 1.87 -7.61 -3.24
N TRP A 141 3.17 -7.57 -3.56
CA TRP A 141 3.74 -6.78 -4.66
C TRP A 141 3.40 -7.39 -6.02
N ALA A 142 3.58 -8.70 -6.19
CA ALA A 142 3.21 -9.41 -7.41
C ALA A 142 1.72 -9.22 -7.75
N ASN A 143 0.83 -9.35 -6.75
CA ASN A 143 -0.60 -9.09 -6.92
C ASN A 143 -0.90 -7.63 -7.32
N CYS A 144 -0.15 -6.63 -6.82
CA CYS A 144 -0.29 -5.25 -7.28
C CYS A 144 0.03 -5.09 -8.76
N LEU A 145 0.95 -5.87 -9.31
CA LEU A 145 1.36 -5.77 -10.72
C LEU A 145 0.41 -6.53 -11.64
N GLU A 146 -0.06 -7.70 -11.20
CA GLU A 146 -0.77 -8.66 -12.06
C GLU A 146 -2.29 -8.74 -11.78
N GLY A 147 -2.72 -8.49 -10.55
CA GLY A 147 -4.11 -8.67 -10.12
C GLY A 147 -5.07 -7.75 -10.86
N ALA A 148 -6.18 -8.26 -11.38
CA ALA A 148 -7.08 -7.50 -12.25
C ALA A 148 -7.62 -6.18 -11.64
N ALA A 149 -7.79 -6.14 -10.32
CA ALA A 149 -8.35 -5.00 -9.60
C ALA A 149 -7.49 -4.53 -8.41
N ASP A 150 -6.24 -5.01 -8.31
CA ASP A 150 -5.34 -4.63 -7.21
C ASP A 150 -4.38 -3.54 -7.67
N PHE A 151 -4.58 -2.33 -7.15
CA PHE A 151 -3.75 -1.16 -7.44
C PHE A 151 -3.25 -0.47 -6.16
N LYS A 152 -3.25 -1.21 -5.03
CA LYS A 152 -2.99 -0.62 -3.72
C LYS A 152 -1.58 -0.03 -3.62
N GLU A 153 -1.50 1.19 -3.11
CA GLU A 153 -0.25 1.78 -2.63
C GLU A 153 -0.01 1.39 -1.16
N LEU A 154 1.10 1.85 -0.58
CA LEU A 154 1.46 1.57 0.80
C LEU A 154 0.85 2.57 1.78
N ILE A 155 0.98 2.25 3.07
CA ILE A 155 0.63 3.10 4.21
C ILE A 155 1.90 3.55 4.96
N PRO A 156 1.86 4.62 5.78
CA PRO A 156 3.03 5.13 6.50
C PRO A 156 3.76 4.11 7.35
N GLU A 157 3.06 3.11 7.90
CA GLU A 157 3.58 2.04 8.77
C GLU A 157 4.72 1.25 8.13
N PHE A 158 4.80 1.20 6.81
CA PHE A 158 5.93 0.58 6.08
C PHE A 158 7.25 1.34 6.23
N PHE A 159 7.20 2.62 6.61
CA PHE A 159 8.34 3.52 6.69
C PHE A 159 8.55 4.10 8.10
N GLN A 160 7.74 3.69 9.08
CA GLN A 160 7.83 4.16 10.45
C GLN A 160 7.70 3.02 11.46
N GLY A 161 8.28 3.22 12.65
CA GLY A 161 8.23 2.23 13.72
C GLY A 161 9.11 1.01 13.46
N LYS A 162 8.80 -0.09 14.15
CA LYS A 162 9.59 -1.34 14.13
C LYS A 162 8.91 -2.48 13.36
N GLY A 163 7.93 -2.18 12.50
CA GLY A 163 7.20 -3.20 11.74
C GLY A 163 6.24 -4.04 12.58
N GLU A 164 5.70 -3.51 13.68
CA GLU A 164 4.82 -4.28 14.57
C GLU A 164 3.55 -4.81 13.89
N PHE A 165 3.06 -4.10 12.86
CA PHE A 165 1.91 -4.52 12.05
C PHE A 165 2.17 -5.80 11.22
N LEU A 166 3.43 -6.20 11.07
CA LEU A 166 3.85 -7.42 10.36
C LEU A 166 3.86 -8.64 11.29
N LEU A 167 3.85 -8.43 12.61
CA LEU A 167 3.94 -9.48 13.61
C LEU A 167 2.55 -9.83 14.18
N ASN A 168 2.18 -11.11 14.16
CA ASN A 168 0.93 -11.57 14.72
C ASN A 168 1.07 -11.85 16.23
N LYS A 169 0.85 -10.81 17.03
CA LYS A 169 0.86 -10.91 18.50
C LYS A 169 -0.54 -11.00 19.13
N ARG A 170 -1.60 -10.69 18.38
CA ARG A 170 -2.97 -10.48 18.92
C ARG A 170 -4.01 -11.45 18.39
N VAL A 171 -3.85 -11.97 17.17
CA VAL A 171 -4.90 -12.78 16.53
C VAL A 171 -4.57 -14.25 16.68
N SER A 172 -5.47 -14.98 17.34
CA SER A 172 -5.29 -16.41 17.64
C SER A 172 -5.36 -17.30 16.40
N ASN A 173 -6.19 -16.96 15.42
CA ASN A 173 -6.35 -17.77 14.21
C ASN A 173 -6.89 -16.96 13.03
N PHE A 174 -6.05 -16.74 12.02
CA PHE A 174 -6.47 -16.19 10.71
C PHE A 174 -6.89 -17.28 9.72
N GLY A 175 -6.79 -18.55 10.10
CA GLY A 175 -7.07 -19.71 9.27
C GLY A 175 -5.85 -20.26 8.54
N ILE A 176 -6.10 -21.18 7.62
CA ILE A 176 -5.11 -21.93 6.86
C ILE A 176 -5.36 -21.65 5.37
N ARG A 177 -4.29 -21.29 4.65
CA ARG A 177 -4.29 -21.07 3.20
C ARG A 177 -4.53 -22.36 2.43
N GLN A 178 -4.82 -22.26 1.14
CA GLN A 178 -5.01 -23.44 0.27
C GLN A 178 -3.76 -24.31 0.14
N ASP A 179 -2.57 -23.73 0.31
CA ASP A 179 -1.29 -24.45 0.35
C ASP A 179 -1.04 -25.19 1.68
N GLY A 180 -1.99 -25.14 2.62
CA GLY A 180 -1.89 -25.77 3.93
C GLY A 180 -1.11 -24.97 4.97
N GLN A 181 -0.59 -23.78 4.63
CA GLN A 181 0.15 -22.95 5.58
C GLN A 181 -0.79 -22.12 6.47
N PRO A 182 -0.58 -22.11 7.80
CA PRO A 182 -1.31 -21.22 8.69
C PRO A 182 -0.86 -19.78 8.49
N ILE A 183 -1.76 -18.82 8.77
CA ILE A 183 -1.43 -17.40 8.69
C ILE A 183 -0.97 -16.90 10.07
N GLY A 184 0.30 -16.52 10.14
CA GLY A 184 0.95 -15.93 11.32
C GLY A 184 1.55 -14.57 10.99
N ASP A 185 2.83 -14.41 11.30
CA ASP A 185 3.61 -13.23 10.89
C ASP A 185 3.63 -13.08 9.35
N VAL A 186 3.77 -11.85 8.88
CA VAL A 186 3.94 -11.57 7.45
C VAL A 186 5.33 -12.05 7.02
N LYS A 187 5.38 -12.84 5.95
CA LYS A 187 6.62 -13.24 5.28
C LYS A 187 7.29 -12.00 4.67
N LEU A 188 8.49 -11.72 5.12
CA LEU A 188 9.37 -10.69 4.58
C LEU A 188 10.26 -11.29 3.48
N PRO A 189 10.84 -10.45 2.60
CA PRO A 189 11.90 -10.85 1.68
C PRO A 189 13.08 -11.53 2.40
#